data_AF-A0AAV1RI62-F1
#
_entry.id   AF-A0AAV1RI62-F1
#
_cell.length_a   1.000
_cell.length_b   1.000
_cell.length_c   1.000
_cell.angle_alpha   90.00
_cell.angle_beta   90.00
_cell.angle_gamma   90.00
#
_symmetry.space_group_name_H-M   'P 1'
#
loop_
_entity.id
_entity.type
_entity.pdbx_description
1 polymer ?
#
loop_
_entity_poly.entity_id
_entity_poly.type
_entity_poly.pdbx_seq_one_letter_code
_entity_poly.pdbx_strand_id
1 'polypeptide(L)'
;MDGAFDDEVEQTVTIDEYLNNIEAEELNADLVLGGDEGKECTYNMGYMKRQAIFSCLTCTPDGNAGVCTACSLSCHDGHEIVELWTKRNFRCDCGNSKFGEFFCKLFPKKDVENAENSYNHNFKGLYCSCGQPYPDPDAEAQEEMIQCIMCEDWFHEEHLCLESSNEIPRDEEGEPLYEDFICKTCSTVCSFLTLYPQTIWAAGRQKGDATASNAKDKDVLEDVPSACGSGKLENDICADHSSEKDNTTANANCQSVAAGNASVVGESSGKNSGSNESNQCIKDTHLHNMCVLGIDVEVTSPVSEGKPLFLSKNWRDILCRCEKCLDMYNQKQISYLLDREDTIAEYEKMAKQKREEKLQQQEGAELSFLDKLGHVEKVEILNGIADFKDEFRSFLESFDTSKTITSSDVHQIFENLAKKRRRMQ
;
A
#
# COMPACT_ATOMS: atom_id res chain seq x y z
N MET A 1 -50.90 -26.82 4.26
CA MET A 1 -50.01 -25.76 3.78
C MET A 1 -49.24 -25.35 5.00
N ASP A 2 -48.17 -26.07 5.26
CA ASP A 2 -47.38 -25.86 6.47
C ASP A 2 -46.42 -24.71 6.19
N GLY A 3 -46.59 -23.63 6.94
CA GLY A 3 -45.60 -22.57 7.03
C GLY A 3 -44.51 -23.02 8.01
N ALA A 4 -43.55 -23.80 7.51
CA ALA A 4 -42.26 -23.88 8.16
C ALA A 4 -41.51 -22.59 7.81
N PHE A 5 -41.51 -21.64 8.74
CA PHE A 5 -40.43 -20.67 8.78
C PHE A 5 -39.17 -21.47 9.15
N ASP A 6 -38.09 -21.29 8.39
CA ASP A 6 -36.78 -21.77 8.82
C ASP A 6 -36.47 -21.02 10.12
N ASP A 7 -36.31 -21.76 11.22
CA ASP A 7 -35.74 -21.20 12.44
C ASP A 7 -34.28 -20.88 12.12
N GLU A 8 -33.97 -19.60 11.85
CA GLU A 8 -32.60 -19.12 11.70
C GLU A 8 -31.81 -19.53 12.96
N VAL A 9 -30.96 -20.54 12.81
CA VAL A 9 -30.11 -21.03 13.89
C VAL A 9 -29.12 -19.92 14.21
N GLU A 10 -29.38 -19.16 15.29
CA GLU A 10 -28.48 -18.12 15.77
C GLU A 10 -27.05 -18.67 15.83
N GLN A 11 -26.13 -18.03 15.11
CA GLN A 11 -24.76 -18.52 14.96
C GLN A 11 -24.07 -18.51 16.33
N THR A 12 -23.72 -19.69 16.82
CA THR A 12 -23.03 -19.86 18.11
C THR A 12 -21.52 -19.94 17.90
N VAL A 13 -20.78 -19.33 18.82
CA VAL A 13 -19.30 -19.37 18.86
C VAL A 13 -18.85 -19.66 20.29
N THR A 14 -17.68 -20.26 20.44
CA THR A 14 -17.03 -20.39 21.74
C THR A 14 -16.41 -19.06 22.19
N ILE A 15 -16.12 -18.94 23.49
CA ILE A 15 -15.46 -17.75 24.05
C ILE A 15 -14.05 -17.59 23.44
N ASP A 16 -13.32 -18.69 23.25
CA ASP A 16 -11.96 -18.65 22.69
C ASP A 16 -11.99 -18.20 21.22
N GLU A 17 -12.93 -18.71 20.40
CA GLU A 17 -13.13 -18.22 19.02
C GLU A 17 -13.49 -16.73 18.99
N TYR A 18 -14.40 -16.28 19.86
CA TYR A 18 -14.79 -14.87 19.94
C TYR A 18 -13.62 -13.95 20.31
N LEU A 19 -12.80 -14.33 21.29
CA LEU A 19 -11.62 -13.56 21.71
C LEU A 19 -10.54 -13.55 20.62
N ASN A 20 -10.26 -14.69 19.98
CA ASN A 20 -9.30 -14.78 18.88
C ASN A 20 -9.75 -13.93 17.67
N ASN A 21 -11.06 -13.91 17.38
CA ASN A 21 -11.62 -13.08 16.30
C ASN A 21 -11.46 -11.58 16.60
N ILE A 22 -11.77 -11.13 17.83
CA ILE A 22 -11.51 -9.73 18.22
C ILE A 22 -10.04 -9.39 18.10
N GLU A 23 -9.14 -10.23 18.62
CA GLU A 23 -7.70 -9.95 18.55
C GLU A 23 -7.20 -9.84 17.10
N ALA A 24 -7.71 -10.69 16.20
CA ALA A 24 -7.42 -10.65 14.78
C ALA A 24 -8.00 -9.41 14.07
N GLU A 25 -9.25 -9.04 14.36
CA GLU A 25 -9.89 -7.83 13.82
C GLU A 25 -9.17 -6.56 14.26
N GLU A 26 -8.84 -6.43 15.56
CA GLU A 26 -8.06 -5.32 16.08
C GLU A 26 -6.65 -5.28 15.49
N LEU A 27 -6.01 -6.44 15.29
CA LEU A 27 -4.69 -6.50 14.66
C LEU A 27 -4.77 -6.00 13.22
N ASN A 28 -5.73 -6.49 12.43
CA ASN A 28 -5.94 -6.06 11.05
C ASN A 28 -6.20 -4.54 10.97
N ALA A 29 -7.00 -3.99 11.88
CA ALA A 29 -7.21 -2.55 11.98
C ALA A 29 -5.90 -1.79 12.29
N ASP A 30 -5.08 -2.26 13.25
CA ASP A 30 -3.77 -1.66 13.52
C ASP A 30 -2.86 -1.69 12.28
N LEU A 31 -2.80 -2.83 11.55
CA LEU A 31 -1.97 -2.98 10.34
C LEU A 31 -2.36 -1.98 9.26
N VAL A 32 -3.66 -1.84 8.97
CA VAL A 32 -4.15 -0.93 7.94
C VAL A 32 -3.97 0.53 8.36
N LEU A 33 -4.29 0.87 9.61
CA LEU A 33 -4.19 2.23 10.15
C LEU A 33 -2.77 2.65 10.57
N GLY A 34 -1.78 1.75 10.43
CA GLY A 34 -0.38 2.04 10.76
C GLY A 34 -0.14 2.22 12.26
N GLY A 35 -1.00 1.62 13.09
CA GLY A 35 -1.08 1.85 14.55
C GLY A 35 -1.38 3.30 14.94
N ASP A 36 -2.08 4.08 14.09
CA ASP A 36 -2.62 5.39 14.49
C ASP A 36 -3.94 5.19 15.25
N GLU A 37 -3.96 5.58 16.54
CA GLU A 37 -5.16 5.53 17.38
C GLU A 37 -6.21 6.60 17.04
N GLY A 38 -5.97 7.45 16.04
CA GLY A 38 -6.95 8.44 15.57
C GLY A 38 -7.16 9.62 16.53
N LYS A 39 -6.18 9.91 17.40
CA LYS A 39 -6.29 10.94 18.44
C LYS A 39 -5.84 12.34 17.99
N GLU A 40 -4.85 12.43 17.11
CA GLU A 40 -4.23 13.69 16.69
C GLU A 40 -4.13 13.80 15.16
N CYS A 41 -4.35 15.00 14.60
CA CYS A 41 -4.22 15.21 13.17
C CYS A 41 -2.75 15.22 12.74
N THR A 42 -2.35 14.28 11.87
CA THR A 42 -0.99 14.06 11.38
C THR A 42 -0.37 15.24 10.61
N TYR A 43 -1.11 16.30 10.32
CA TYR A 43 -0.63 17.45 9.54
C TYR A 43 0.61 18.14 10.15
N ASN A 44 0.72 18.15 11.49
CA ASN A 44 1.88 18.69 12.21
C ASN A 44 3.14 17.81 12.08
N MET A 45 2.99 16.54 11.74
CA MET A 45 4.09 15.59 11.49
C MET A 45 4.72 15.77 10.10
N GLY A 46 4.14 16.63 9.24
CA GLY A 46 4.63 16.91 7.90
C GLY A 46 4.09 15.92 6.86
N TYR A 47 4.88 15.67 5.81
CA TYR A 47 4.62 14.62 4.84
C TYR A 47 5.11 13.29 5.41
N MET A 48 4.18 12.39 5.73
CA MET A 48 4.48 11.09 6.31
C MET A 48 5.02 10.16 5.21
N LYS A 49 6.04 9.34 5.52
CA LYS A 49 6.54 8.30 4.59
C LYS A 49 5.39 7.45 4.05
N ARG A 50 4.58 6.93 4.98
CA ARG A 50 3.33 6.18 4.77
C ARG A 50 2.36 6.49 5.91
N GLN A 51 1.08 6.70 5.61
CA GLN A 51 -0.02 6.82 6.58
C GLN A 51 -1.35 6.43 5.94
N ALA A 52 -2.29 5.89 6.71
CA ALA A 52 -3.67 5.68 6.26
C ALA A 52 -4.33 7.01 5.89
N ILE A 53 -4.90 7.08 4.68
CA ILE A 53 -5.60 8.24 4.13
C ILE A 53 -7.01 7.86 3.72
N PHE A 54 -7.92 8.80 3.96
CA PHE A 54 -9.34 8.70 3.65
C PHE A 54 -9.74 9.86 2.73
N SER A 55 -10.61 9.62 1.75
CA SER A 55 -11.29 10.69 1.00
C SER A 55 -12.70 10.88 1.53
N CYS A 56 -13.12 12.12 1.74
CA CYS A 56 -14.50 12.43 2.16
C CYS A 56 -15.30 12.93 0.96
N LEU A 57 -16.11 12.05 0.35
CA LEU A 57 -16.90 12.37 -0.84
C LEU A 57 -17.98 13.43 -0.56
N THR A 58 -18.48 13.49 0.68
CA THR A 58 -19.41 14.56 1.12
C THR A 58 -18.76 15.95 1.12
N CYS A 59 -17.47 16.06 1.46
CA CYS A 59 -16.77 17.34 1.53
C CYS A 59 -16.07 17.73 0.22
N THR A 60 -15.46 16.75 -0.45
CA THR A 60 -14.64 16.94 -1.64
C THR A 60 -14.99 15.89 -2.70
N PRO A 61 -16.20 15.97 -3.32
CA PRO A 61 -16.67 15.01 -4.32
C PRO A 61 -15.79 14.98 -5.58
N ASP A 62 -15.03 16.04 -5.84
CA ASP A 62 -14.02 16.09 -6.90
C ASP A 62 -12.77 15.23 -6.61
N GLY A 63 -12.68 14.59 -5.44
CA GLY A 63 -11.59 13.67 -5.09
C GLY A 63 -10.21 14.32 -5.12
N ASN A 64 -10.10 15.54 -4.59
CA ASN A 64 -8.89 16.36 -4.63
C ASN A 64 -8.28 16.63 -3.25
N ALA A 65 -8.75 15.97 -2.19
CA ALA A 65 -8.26 16.10 -0.81
C ALA A 65 -8.24 14.76 -0.08
N GLY A 66 -7.28 14.57 0.83
CA GLY A 66 -7.20 13.38 1.70
C GLY A 66 -7.06 13.77 3.17
N VAL A 67 -7.68 12.99 4.06
CA VAL A 67 -7.66 13.20 5.52
C VAL A 67 -7.07 11.99 6.23
N CYS A 68 -6.36 12.21 7.34
CA CYS A 68 -5.80 11.13 8.17
C CYS A 68 -6.86 10.50 9.08
N THR A 69 -6.55 9.34 9.67
CA THR A 69 -7.39 8.57 10.61
C THR A 69 -8.06 9.43 11.68
N ALA A 70 -7.31 10.28 12.38
CA ALA A 70 -7.90 11.15 13.40
C ALA A 70 -8.94 12.14 12.85
N CYS A 71 -8.77 12.59 11.61
CA CYS A 71 -9.69 13.52 10.97
C CYS A 71 -10.93 12.83 10.39
N SER A 72 -10.83 11.62 9.83
CA SER A 72 -12.02 10.86 9.43
C SER A 72 -12.92 10.64 10.65
N LEU A 73 -12.35 10.19 11.77
CA LEU A 73 -13.09 9.95 13.02
C LEU A 73 -13.60 11.21 13.74
N SER A 74 -12.84 12.32 13.74
CA SER A 74 -13.22 13.51 14.54
C SER A 74 -13.90 14.61 13.73
N CYS A 75 -13.53 14.80 12.47
CA CYS A 75 -13.98 15.92 11.63
C CYS A 75 -15.03 15.53 10.60
N HIS A 76 -15.00 14.29 10.12
CA HIS A 76 -15.87 13.78 9.05
C HIS A 76 -16.76 12.61 9.51
N ASP A 77 -16.94 12.45 10.82
CA ASP A 77 -17.92 11.51 11.39
C ASP A 77 -19.31 11.71 10.79
N GLY A 78 -19.95 10.60 10.41
CA GLY A 78 -21.25 10.60 9.72
C GLY A 78 -21.25 11.10 8.26
N HIS A 79 -20.08 11.35 7.65
CA HIS A 79 -19.97 11.65 6.21
C HIS A 79 -19.74 10.37 5.39
N GLU A 80 -19.97 10.47 4.08
CA GLU A 80 -19.50 9.48 3.11
C GLU A 80 -17.97 9.59 2.98
N ILE A 81 -17.28 8.51 3.36
CA ILE A 81 -15.83 8.40 3.36
C ILE A 81 -15.42 7.12 2.64
N VAL A 82 -14.38 7.22 1.81
CA VAL A 82 -13.69 6.07 1.23
C VAL A 82 -12.31 5.96 1.87
N GLU A 83 -11.98 4.77 2.37
CA GLU A 83 -10.62 4.44 2.79
C GLU A 83 -9.72 4.19 1.59
N LEU A 84 -8.54 4.83 1.57
CA LEU A 84 -7.56 4.72 0.48
C LEU A 84 -6.33 3.90 0.87
N TRP A 85 -6.40 3.20 2.01
CA TRP A 85 -5.28 2.54 2.68
C TRP A 85 -4.09 3.50 2.90
N THR A 86 -2.89 2.94 3.06
CA THR A 86 -1.67 3.69 3.28
C THR A 86 -1.17 4.38 2.01
N LYS A 87 -0.96 5.71 2.08
CA LYS A 87 -0.44 6.54 0.98
C LYS A 87 0.91 7.15 1.33
N ARG A 88 1.75 7.28 0.30
CA ARG A 88 3.11 7.82 0.35
C ARG A 88 3.16 9.35 0.40
N ASN A 89 4.15 9.89 1.13
CA ASN A 89 4.51 11.32 1.16
C ASN A 89 3.27 12.24 1.23
N PHE A 90 2.30 11.87 2.07
CA PHE A 90 1.01 12.55 2.13
C PHE A 90 0.90 13.35 3.43
N ARG A 91 0.18 14.47 3.40
CA ARG A 91 -0.09 15.35 4.55
C ARG A 91 -1.58 15.70 4.60
N CYS A 92 -2.20 15.54 5.78
CA CYS A 92 -3.65 15.64 5.94
C CYS A 92 -4.24 17.01 5.52
N ASP A 93 -5.08 17.03 4.49
CA ASP A 93 -5.73 18.23 3.93
C ASP A 93 -6.86 18.78 4.79
N CYS A 94 -7.48 17.97 5.66
CA CYS A 94 -8.69 18.32 6.42
C CYS A 94 -8.70 19.79 6.89
N GLY A 95 -9.68 20.58 6.45
CA GLY A 95 -9.83 21.99 6.86
C GLY A 95 -8.80 22.98 6.27
N ASN A 96 -8.13 22.64 5.16
CA ASN A 96 -7.45 23.62 4.29
C ASN A 96 -8.43 24.19 3.24
N SER A 97 -7.95 24.94 2.23
CA SER A 97 -8.80 25.63 1.23
C SER A 97 -9.83 24.73 0.55
N LYS A 98 -9.53 23.43 0.44
CA LYS A 98 -10.35 22.42 -0.24
C LYS A 98 -11.64 22.10 0.52
N PHE A 99 -11.76 22.52 1.78
CA PHE A 99 -12.93 22.31 2.64
C PHE A 99 -13.76 23.59 2.84
N GLY A 100 -13.55 24.62 2.01
CA GLY A 100 -14.29 25.88 2.08
C GLY A 100 -14.00 26.67 3.36
N GLU A 101 -15.04 27.03 4.12
CA GLU A 101 -14.90 27.75 5.40
C GLU A 101 -14.70 26.82 6.62
N PHE A 102 -14.64 25.50 6.42
CA PHE A 102 -14.43 24.54 7.50
C PHE A 102 -12.96 24.49 7.94
N PHE A 103 -12.73 24.50 9.26
CA PHE A 103 -11.41 24.30 9.87
C PHE A 103 -11.36 22.99 10.64
N CYS A 104 -10.24 22.26 10.54
CA CYS A 104 -10.04 21.00 11.25
C CYS A 104 -10.13 21.21 12.77
N LYS A 105 -10.98 20.41 13.43
CA LYS A 105 -11.20 20.46 14.89
C LYS A 105 -9.92 20.15 15.69
N LEU A 106 -9.06 19.29 15.14
CA LEU A 106 -7.83 18.81 15.79
C LEU A 106 -6.61 19.70 15.51
N PHE A 107 -6.50 20.25 14.29
CA PHE A 107 -5.39 21.14 13.93
C PHE A 107 -5.85 22.25 12.96
N PRO A 108 -6.36 23.39 13.47
CA PRO A 108 -6.97 24.43 12.63
C PRO A 108 -5.98 25.25 11.77
N LYS A 109 -4.69 25.27 12.11
CA LYS A 109 -3.71 26.22 11.54
C LYS A 109 -2.88 25.60 10.41
N LYS A 110 -3.51 25.38 9.26
CA LYS A 110 -2.85 24.78 8.09
C LYS A 110 -2.42 25.81 7.04
N ASP A 111 -1.44 25.41 6.24
CA ASP A 111 -1.15 25.99 4.93
C ASP A 111 -2.41 25.92 4.05
N VAL A 112 -2.50 26.82 3.07
CA VAL A 112 -3.68 26.92 2.18
C VAL A 112 -3.90 25.59 1.44
N GLU A 113 -2.84 25.00 0.91
CA GLU A 113 -2.82 23.69 0.23
C GLU A 113 -1.50 22.95 0.51
N ASN A 114 -1.53 21.62 0.39
CA ASN A 114 -0.34 20.76 0.49
C ASN A 114 0.21 20.48 -0.92
N ALA A 115 1.25 21.21 -1.33
CA ALA A 115 1.73 21.19 -2.73
C ALA A 115 2.33 19.84 -3.20
N GLU A 116 2.82 18.99 -2.29
CA GLU A 116 3.40 17.67 -2.63
C GLU A 116 2.39 16.52 -2.58
N ASN A 117 1.15 16.76 -2.11
CA ASN A 117 0.11 15.73 -2.10
C ASN A 117 -0.27 15.37 -3.55
N SER A 118 -0.35 14.07 -3.83
CA SER A 118 -0.77 13.54 -5.13
C SER A 118 -2.14 12.87 -5.03
N TYR A 119 -2.98 13.07 -6.05
CA TYR A 119 -4.36 12.60 -6.09
C TYR A 119 -4.61 11.83 -7.39
N ASN A 120 -5.01 10.57 -7.28
CA ASN A 120 -5.50 9.74 -8.38
C ASN A 120 -7.04 9.58 -8.26
N HIS A 121 -7.66 8.75 -9.08
CA HIS A 121 -9.12 8.54 -9.02
C HIS A 121 -9.64 7.79 -7.79
N ASN A 122 -8.78 7.18 -6.97
CA ASN A 122 -9.21 6.51 -5.72
C ASN A 122 -9.83 7.51 -4.76
N PHE A 123 -9.39 8.76 -4.80
CA PHE A 123 -9.97 9.84 -4.01
C PHE A 123 -11.43 10.16 -4.42
N LYS A 124 -11.93 9.64 -5.56
CA LYS A 124 -13.35 9.66 -5.96
C LYS A 124 -14.08 8.34 -5.68
N GLY A 125 -13.42 7.42 -4.97
CA GLY A 125 -13.88 6.04 -4.78
C GLY A 125 -13.72 5.14 -5.99
N LEU A 126 -13.00 5.55 -7.05
CA LEU A 126 -12.84 4.76 -8.29
C LEU A 126 -11.46 4.11 -8.37
N TYR A 127 -11.40 2.89 -8.88
CA TYR A 127 -10.21 2.06 -8.89
C TYR A 127 -9.99 1.39 -10.24
N CYS A 128 -8.74 0.99 -10.50
CA CYS A 128 -8.31 0.22 -11.67
C CYS A 128 -8.54 0.97 -13.00
N SER A 129 -7.98 0.45 -14.10
CA SER A 129 -8.22 0.99 -15.44
C SER A 129 -9.68 0.88 -15.91
N CYS A 130 -10.52 0.10 -15.23
CA CYS A 130 -11.96 0.03 -15.47
C CYS A 130 -12.76 1.17 -14.80
N GLY A 131 -12.18 1.88 -13.82
CA GLY A 131 -12.81 3.01 -13.14
C GLY A 131 -14.09 2.64 -12.39
N GLN A 132 -14.19 1.42 -11.86
CA GLN A 132 -15.32 0.97 -11.04
C GLN A 132 -15.12 1.37 -9.57
N PRO A 133 -16.21 1.53 -8.79
CA PRO A 133 -16.11 1.77 -7.36
C PRO A 133 -15.61 0.54 -6.60
N TYR A 134 -15.10 0.73 -5.38
CA TYR A 134 -14.85 -0.37 -4.44
C TYR A 134 -15.38 -0.02 -3.04
N PRO A 135 -16.18 -0.91 -2.40
CA PRO A 135 -16.75 -2.13 -2.98
C PRO A 135 -17.71 -1.81 -4.15
N ASP A 136 -17.73 -2.65 -5.17
CA ASP A 136 -18.62 -2.51 -6.33
C ASP A 136 -20.03 -2.98 -5.94
N PRO A 137 -21.07 -2.11 -5.95
CA PRO A 137 -22.42 -2.48 -5.55
C PRO A 137 -23.13 -3.40 -6.55
N ASP A 138 -22.64 -3.52 -7.79
CA ASP A 138 -23.22 -4.35 -8.84
C ASP A 138 -22.49 -5.70 -8.99
N ALA A 139 -21.39 -5.94 -8.25
CA ALA A 139 -20.61 -7.18 -8.30
C ALA A 139 -21.18 -8.29 -7.39
N GLU A 140 -21.23 -9.53 -7.89
CA GLU A 140 -21.70 -10.70 -7.13
C GLU A 140 -20.75 -11.08 -5.97
N ALA A 141 -19.46 -10.79 -6.12
CA ALA A 141 -18.42 -10.94 -5.10
C ALA A 141 -17.39 -9.82 -5.25
N GLN A 142 -16.79 -9.38 -4.15
CA GLN A 142 -15.68 -8.42 -4.19
C GLN A 142 -14.37 -9.17 -4.45
N GLU A 143 -13.64 -8.74 -5.46
CA GLU A 143 -12.36 -9.36 -5.87
C GLU A 143 -11.18 -8.72 -5.11
N GLU A 144 -10.13 -9.51 -4.87
CA GLU A 144 -8.87 -8.97 -4.36
C GLU A 144 -8.18 -8.12 -5.43
N MET A 145 -7.72 -6.93 -5.05
CA MET A 145 -7.04 -6.00 -5.95
C MET A 145 -5.56 -5.89 -5.61
N ILE A 146 -4.71 -5.66 -6.62
CA ILE A 146 -3.25 -5.52 -6.45
C ILE A 146 -2.87 -4.04 -6.58
N GLN A 147 -2.22 -3.46 -5.56
CA GLN A 147 -1.77 -2.06 -5.58
C GLN A 147 -0.49 -1.87 -6.41
N CYS A 148 -0.49 -0.90 -7.32
CA CYS A 148 0.71 -0.47 -8.03
C CYS A 148 1.53 0.53 -7.19
N ILE A 149 2.79 0.21 -6.89
CA ILE A 149 3.65 1.03 -6.02
C ILE A 149 4.03 2.42 -6.56
N MET A 150 3.76 2.67 -7.85
CA MET A 150 4.12 3.89 -8.55
C MET A 150 3.00 4.95 -8.53
N CYS A 151 1.76 4.52 -8.78
CA CYS A 151 0.58 5.41 -8.81
C CYS A 151 -0.34 5.22 -7.59
N GLU A 152 -0.03 4.25 -6.72
CA GLU A 152 -0.79 3.81 -5.55
C GLU A 152 -2.27 3.51 -5.86
N ASP A 153 -2.56 3.17 -7.11
CA ASP A 153 -3.87 2.72 -7.60
C ASP A 153 -3.96 1.18 -7.51
N TRP A 154 -5.17 0.68 -7.33
CA TRP A 154 -5.48 -0.73 -7.15
C TRP A 154 -6.03 -1.32 -8.45
N PHE A 155 -5.66 -2.55 -8.79
CA PHE A 155 -6.06 -3.19 -10.04
C PHE A 155 -6.63 -4.60 -9.81
N HIS A 156 -7.79 -4.88 -10.43
CA HIS A 156 -8.30 -6.24 -10.62
C HIS A 156 -7.29 -7.06 -11.48
N GLU A 157 -7.19 -8.37 -11.26
CA GLU A 157 -6.20 -9.24 -11.91
C GLU A 157 -6.38 -9.29 -13.45
N GLU A 158 -7.64 -9.30 -13.90
CA GLU A 158 -8.10 -9.35 -15.29
C GLU A 158 -7.67 -8.09 -16.06
N HIS A 159 -7.56 -6.97 -15.35
CA HIS A 159 -7.24 -5.66 -15.90
C HIS A 159 -5.73 -5.36 -15.91
N LEU A 160 -4.88 -6.29 -15.46
CA LEU A 160 -3.41 -6.16 -15.49
C LEU A 160 -2.79 -6.22 -16.90
N CYS A 161 -3.60 -6.56 -17.92
CA CYS A 161 -3.16 -6.77 -19.31
C CYS A 161 -2.17 -7.95 -19.47
N LEU A 162 -2.39 -9.04 -18.73
CA LEU A 162 -1.72 -10.34 -18.89
C LEU A 162 -2.47 -11.21 -19.92
N GLU A 163 -1.84 -12.25 -20.46
CA GLU A 163 -2.53 -13.24 -21.30
C GLU A 163 -3.34 -14.24 -20.44
N SER A 164 -2.92 -14.49 -19.20
CA SER A 164 -3.72 -15.17 -18.18
C SER A 164 -3.32 -14.81 -16.74
N SER A 165 -4.23 -14.95 -15.78
CA SER A 165 -3.95 -14.76 -14.34
C SER A 165 -2.85 -15.68 -13.80
N ASN A 166 -2.59 -16.83 -14.44
CA ASN A 166 -1.46 -17.73 -14.10
C ASN A 166 -0.07 -17.09 -14.29
N GLU A 167 0.03 -15.92 -14.92
CA GLU A 167 1.29 -15.16 -15.02
C GLU A 167 1.61 -14.37 -13.74
N ILE A 168 0.63 -14.17 -12.85
CA ILE A 168 0.83 -13.55 -11.53
C ILE A 168 1.65 -14.54 -10.68
N PRO A 169 2.86 -14.18 -10.21
CA PRO A 169 3.71 -15.12 -9.49
C PRO A 169 3.12 -15.47 -8.12
N ARG A 170 2.55 -16.68 -7.99
CA ARG A 170 2.01 -17.26 -6.75
C ARG A 170 2.59 -18.66 -6.50
N ASP A 171 2.64 -19.09 -5.24
CA ASP A 171 3.14 -20.41 -4.84
C ASP A 171 2.10 -21.54 -5.04
N GLU A 172 2.11 -22.61 -4.23
CA GLU A 172 1.15 -23.72 -4.33
C GLU A 172 -0.09 -23.49 -3.45
N GLU A 173 0.05 -22.67 -2.41
CA GLU A 173 -0.96 -22.21 -1.48
C GLU A 173 -1.76 -21.02 -2.04
N GLY A 174 -1.16 -20.26 -2.96
CA GLY A 174 -1.75 -19.10 -3.64
C GLY A 174 -1.14 -17.76 -3.23
N GLU A 175 -0.15 -17.77 -2.33
CA GLU A 175 0.49 -16.57 -1.78
C GLU A 175 1.41 -15.90 -2.81
N PRO A 176 1.53 -14.55 -2.81
CA PRO A 176 2.35 -13.83 -3.76
C PRO A 176 3.85 -14.10 -3.58
N LEU A 177 4.52 -14.51 -4.66
CA LEU A 177 5.97 -14.69 -4.76
C LEU A 177 6.73 -13.38 -5.08
N TYR A 178 6.01 -12.27 -5.14
CA TYR A 178 6.54 -10.92 -5.36
C TYR A 178 6.40 -10.05 -4.09
N GLU A 179 7.16 -8.96 -4.03
CA GLU A 179 7.09 -7.94 -2.98
C GLU A 179 6.28 -6.73 -3.45
N ASP A 180 6.50 -6.30 -4.70
CA ASP A 180 5.86 -5.11 -5.26
C ASP A 180 5.41 -5.33 -6.70
N PHE A 181 4.35 -4.60 -7.08
CA PHE A 181 3.77 -4.62 -8.41
C PHE A 181 3.86 -3.22 -9.07
N ILE A 182 4.22 -3.19 -10.36
CA ILE A 182 4.15 -1.98 -11.20
C ILE A 182 3.21 -2.24 -12.39
N CYS A 183 2.17 -1.43 -12.54
CA CYS A 183 1.22 -1.56 -13.63
C CYS A 183 1.80 -1.20 -14.99
N LYS A 184 1.14 -1.68 -16.05
CA LYS A 184 1.50 -1.47 -17.46
C LYS A 184 1.80 -0.02 -17.83
N THR A 185 1.05 0.94 -17.28
CA THR A 185 1.27 2.37 -17.54
C THR A 185 2.56 2.85 -16.88
N CYS A 186 2.75 2.54 -15.60
CA CYS A 186 3.89 3.01 -14.81
C CYS A 186 5.21 2.32 -15.17
N SER A 187 5.19 1.10 -15.72
CA SER A 187 6.40 0.41 -16.16
C SER A 187 7.10 1.11 -17.34
N THR A 188 6.41 1.97 -18.09
CA THR A 188 7.04 2.83 -19.10
C THR A 188 7.96 3.89 -18.48
N VAL A 189 7.61 4.43 -17.30
CA VAL A 189 8.46 5.36 -16.52
C VAL A 189 9.67 4.63 -15.96
N CYS A 190 9.45 3.40 -15.50
CA CYS A 190 10.44 2.50 -14.90
C CYS A 190 11.07 1.50 -15.88
N SER A 191 11.11 1.82 -17.18
CA SER A 191 11.64 0.94 -18.23
C SER A 191 13.10 0.51 -17.98
N PHE A 192 13.88 1.35 -17.30
CA PHE A 192 15.24 1.06 -16.86
C PHE A 192 15.34 -0.18 -15.96
N LEU A 193 14.26 -0.62 -15.32
CA LEU A 193 14.25 -1.85 -14.52
C LEU A 193 14.59 -3.08 -15.38
N THR A 194 14.23 -3.07 -16.66
CA THR A 194 14.56 -4.15 -17.63
C THR A 194 16.07 -4.37 -17.84
N LEU A 195 16.91 -3.44 -17.39
CA LEU A 195 18.37 -3.49 -17.49
C LEU A 195 19.04 -4.16 -16.26
N TYR A 196 18.31 -4.43 -15.18
CA TYR A 196 18.85 -5.12 -14.01
C TYR A 196 18.89 -6.65 -14.17
N PRO A 197 19.71 -7.35 -13.36
CA PRO A 197 19.76 -8.81 -13.36
C PRO A 197 18.39 -9.45 -13.08
N GLN A 198 18.18 -10.66 -13.61
CA GLN A 198 16.90 -11.39 -13.47
C GLN A 198 16.45 -11.61 -12.02
N THR A 199 17.35 -11.48 -11.05
CA THR A 199 17.05 -11.57 -9.61
C THR A 199 16.13 -10.47 -9.08
N ILE A 200 15.88 -9.37 -9.81
CA ILE A 200 14.89 -8.36 -9.39
C ILE A 200 13.43 -8.76 -9.73
N TRP A 201 13.22 -9.80 -10.53
CA TRP A 201 11.89 -10.26 -10.92
C TRP A 201 11.44 -11.40 -10.02
N ALA A 202 10.16 -11.41 -9.68
CA ALA A 202 9.56 -12.55 -9.02
C ALA A 202 9.58 -13.79 -9.93
N ALA A 203 9.82 -14.96 -9.35
CA ALA A 203 9.93 -16.21 -10.09
C ALA A 203 8.54 -16.72 -10.54
N GLY A 204 8.04 -16.19 -11.65
CA GLY A 204 6.86 -16.76 -12.31
C GLY A 204 7.13 -18.17 -12.82
N ARG A 205 6.08 -19.00 -12.92
CA ARG A 205 6.16 -20.34 -13.54
C ARG A 205 6.34 -20.22 -15.06
N GLN A 206 7.53 -19.80 -15.51
CA GLN A 206 7.89 -19.96 -16.92
C GLN A 206 7.78 -21.45 -17.27
N LYS A 207 6.93 -21.78 -18.25
CA LYS A 207 6.93 -23.12 -18.85
C LYS A 207 8.35 -23.38 -19.34
N GLY A 208 9.05 -24.28 -18.65
CA GLY A 208 10.38 -24.67 -19.06
C GLY A 208 10.32 -25.20 -20.49
N ASP A 209 11.14 -24.62 -21.38
CA ASP A 209 11.31 -25.12 -22.74
C ASP A 209 12.08 -26.44 -22.69
N ALA A 210 11.35 -27.49 -22.31
CA ALA A 210 11.88 -28.82 -22.04
C ALA A 210 12.02 -29.61 -23.35
N THR A 211 12.78 -29.06 -24.32
CA THR A 211 13.34 -29.87 -25.42
C THR A 211 14.45 -30.79 -24.90
N ALA A 212 14.07 -31.73 -24.03
CA ALA A 212 14.86 -32.90 -23.72
C ALA A 212 14.84 -33.84 -24.93
N SER A 213 15.85 -33.70 -25.79
CA SER A 213 16.03 -34.54 -26.96
C SER A 213 16.15 -36.02 -26.56
N ASN A 214 15.15 -36.83 -26.90
CA ASN A 214 15.25 -38.29 -26.90
C ASN A 214 14.60 -38.84 -28.18
N ALA A 215 15.46 -39.21 -29.14
CA ALA A 215 15.03 -39.85 -30.37
C ALA A 215 14.59 -41.31 -30.13
N LYS A 216 13.57 -41.74 -30.87
CA LYS A 216 13.37 -43.15 -31.28
C LYS A 216 12.42 -43.24 -32.47
N ASP A 217 12.91 -43.85 -33.55
CA ASP A 217 12.18 -44.04 -34.81
C ASP A 217 11.02 -45.03 -34.73
N LYS A 218 9.96 -44.74 -35.51
CA LYS A 218 9.40 -45.58 -36.60
C LYS A 218 7.96 -45.14 -36.95
N ASP A 219 7.40 -45.30 -38.14
CA ASP A 219 7.85 -45.31 -39.56
C ASP A 219 6.54 -45.49 -40.41
N VAL A 220 6.53 -45.14 -41.72
CA VAL A 220 5.50 -45.53 -42.75
C VAL A 220 4.08 -44.90 -42.61
N LEU A 221 3.37 -44.34 -43.63
CA LEU A 221 3.64 -44.00 -45.04
C LEU A 221 2.71 -42.83 -45.50
N GLU A 222 2.96 -42.29 -46.70
CA GLU A 222 2.20 -41.22 -47.39
C GLU A 222 0.87 -41.68 -48.03
N ASP A 223 -0.04 -40.74 -48.34
CA ASP A 223 -0.43 -40.49 -49.74
C ASP A 223 -1.25 -39.18 -49.93
N VAL A 224 -1.11 -38.54 -51.11
CA VAL A 224 -1.83 -37.30 -51.53
C VAL A 224 -2.33 -37.47 -52.97
N PRO A 225 -3.57 -37.10 -53.30
CA PRO A 225 -3.80 -36.02 -54.29
C PRO A 225 -5.08 -35.18 -53.94
N SER A 226 -5.45 -34.05 -54.56
CA SER A 226 -5.10 -33.46 -55.86
C SER A 226 -5.40 -31.93 -55.94
N ALA A 227 -5.07 -31.30 -57.09
CA ALA A 227 -5.27 -29.89 -57.48
C ALA A 227 -6.75 -29.40 -57.46
N CYS A 228 -7.13 -28.11 -57.63
CA CYS A 228 -6.56 -26.92 -58.33
C CYS A 228 -7.21 -25.61 -57.80
N GLY A 229 -6.88 -24.35 -58.17
CA GLY A 229 -5.79 -23.77 -58.98
C GLY A 229 -6.13 -22.38 -59.60
N SER A 230 -5.26 -21.37 -59.39
CA SER A 230 -5.17 -20.04 -60.08
C SER A 230 -6.29 -18.98 -59.86
N GLY A 231 -6.02 -17.66 -59.81
CA GLY A 231 -4.72 -16.93 -59.83
C GLY A 231 -4.83 -15.40 -60.02
N LYS A 232 -3.66 -14.72 -60.04
CA LYS A 232 -3.38 -13.26 -60.21
C LYS A 232 -3.82 -12.31 -59.07
N LEU A 233 -2.95 -11.45 -58.49
CA LEU A 233 -2.03 -10.39 -58.99
C LEU A 233 -2.73 -9.13 -59.53
N GLU A 234 -2.61 -8.01 -58.81
CA GLU A 234 -1.73 -6.88 -59.18
C GLU A 234 -1.64 -5.83 -58.05
N ASN A 235 -0.47 -5.17 -57.92
CA ASN A 235 -0.32 -3.90 -57.17
C ASN A 235 -0.69 -2.76 -58.13
N ASP A 236 -1.22 -1.64 -57.64
CA ASP A 236 -0.62 -0.34 -58.00
C ASP A 236 -1.03 0.86 -57.11
N ILE A 237 -0.30 1.96 -57.31
CA ILE A 237 -0.26 3.18 -56.51
C ILE A 237 -1.14 4.28 -57.17
N CYS A 238 -1.78 5.17 -56.38
CA CYS A 238 -1.69 6.65 -56.51
C CYS A 238 -2.75 7.45 -55.72
N ALA A 239 -2.38 8.70 -55.44
CA ALA A 239 -3.01 9.66 -54.54
C ALA A 239 -4.08 10.59 -55.17
N ASP A 240 -4.63 11.43 -54.26
CA ASP A 240 -5.16 12.80 -54.43
C ASP A 240 -6.53 13.09 -55.06
N HIS A 241 -7.40 13.71 -54.23
CA HIS A 241 -7.95 15.08 -54.36
C HIS A 241 -9.14 15.27 -53.35
N SER A 242 -9.50 16.43 -52.77
CA SER A 242 -8.83 17.71 -52.40
C SER A 242 -9.88 18.71 -51.85
N SER A 243 -9.60 19.48 -50.78
CA SER A 243 -10.10 20.87 -50.47
C SER A 243 -9.73 21.24 -49.01
N GLU A 244 -8.87 22.24 -48.73
CA GLU A 244 -9.15 23.70 -48.59
C GLU A 244 -10.17 24.04 -47.47
N LYS A 245 -9.99 24.98 -46.52
CA LYS A 245 -8.98 26.04 -46.15
C LYS A 245 -9.10 26.26 -44.60
N ASP A 246 -8.28 27.00 -43.83
CA ASP A 246 -7.75 28.36 -44.03
C ASP A 246 -6.59 28.72 -43.05
N ASN A 247 -5.94 29.88 -43.23
CA ASN A 247 -4.75 30.35 -42.48
C ASN A 247 -5.02 31.60 -41.61
N THR A 248 -4.36 31.72 -40.44
CA THR A 248 -3.71 32.96 -39.90
C THR A 248 -2.93 32.64 -38.61
N THR A 249 -1.59 32.71 -38.56
CA THR A 249 -0.74 33.89 -38.25
C THR A 249 -0.71 34.34 -36.78
N ALA A 250 0.39 34.05 -36.07
CA ALA A 250 1.01 34.96 -35.08
C ALA A 250 2.51 34.63 -34.88
N ASN A 251 3.33 35.67 -34.72
CA ASN A 251 4.78 35.61 -34.55
C ASN A 251 5.17 36.30 -33.24
N ALA A 252 6.01 35.69 -32.41
CA ALA A 252 6.61 36.34 -31.25
C ALA A 252 8.02 35.79 -30.98
N ASN A 253 9.02 36.67 -31.08
CA ASN A 253 10.40 36.44 -30.70
C ASN A 253 10.79 37.53 -29.71
N CYS A 254 11.39 37.18 -28.57
CA CYS A 254 12.28 38.11 -27.87
C CYS A 254 13.29 37.39 -26.96
N GLN A 255 14.54 37.82 -27.12
CA GLN A 255 15.75 37.45 -26.39
C GLN A 255 15.66 37.72 -24.88
N SER A 256 16.53 37.07 -24.12
CA SER A 256 17.07 37.62 -22.86
C SER A 256 18.60 37.72 -22.93
N VAL A 257 19.16 38.66 -22.15
CA VAL A 257 20.54 39.15 -22.27
C VAL A 257 21.44 38.59 -21.17
N ALA A 258 22.74 38.48 -21.48
CA ALA A 258 23.77 38.13 -20.50
C ALA A 258 24.18 39.31 -19.63
N ALA A 259 24.43 39.05 -18.34
CA ALA A 259 25.26 39.86 -17.47
C ALA A 259 25.93 38.95 -16.44
N GLY A 260 27.26 38.93 -16.39
CA GLY A 260 28.01 38.23 -15.36
C GLY A 260 28.58 39.20 -14.34
N ASN A 261 29.07 38.68 -13.22
CA ASN A 261 30.19 39.25 -12.49
C ASN A 261 30.92 38.14 -11.71
N ALA A 262 32.22 38.30 -11.53
CA ALA A 262 33.13 37.30 -10.98
C ALA A 262 34.00 37.90 -9.85
N SER A 263 34.93 37.08 -9.32
CA SER A 263 36.14 37.47 -8.57
C SER A 263 36.00 37.78 -7.06
N VAL A 264 36.98 37.52 -6.15
CA VAL A 264 38.31 36.85 -6.24
C VAL A 264 38.89 36.56 -4.81
N VAL A 265 39.42 35.34 -4.59
CA VAL A 265 40.76 34.91 -4.04
C VAL A 265 41.36 35.42 -2.70
N GLY A 266 42.11 34.51 -2.03
CA GLY A 266 43.25 34.80 -1.12
C GLY A 266 43.54 33.64 -0.13
N GLU A 267 44.30 32.58 -0.46
CA GLU A 267 45.77 32.42 -0.32
C GLU A 267 46.33 32.64 1.10
N SER A 268 46.92 31.67 1.82
CA SER A 268 48.32 31.14 1.69
C SER A 268 48.66 30.27 2.94
N SER A 269 49.80 29.57 3.14
CA SER A 269 50.83 28.91 2.31
C SER A 269 51.96 28.35 3.24
N GLY A 270 52.62 27.22 2.95
CA GLY A 270 53.76 26.72 3.78
C GLY A 270 54.35 25.33 3.41
N LYS A 271 55.69 25.21 3.37
CA LYS A 271 56.45 23.98 2.98
C LYS A 271 57.50 23.56 4.02
N ASN A 272 57.65 22.24 4.24
CA ASN A 272 58.89 21.43 4.47
C ASN A 272 58.56 20.22 5.35
N SER A 273 59.25 19.07 5.37
CA SER A 273 60.22 18.34 4.53
C SER A 273 60.71 17.21 5.47
N GLY A 274 60.63 15.93 5.09
CA GLY A 274 60.98 14.83 6.02
C GLY A 274 60.77 13.43 5.46
N SER A 275 61.88 12.79 5.10
CA SER A 275 62.08 11.51 4.42
C SER A 275 61.58 10.19 5.08
N ASN A 276 61.35 9.21 4.19
CA ASN A 276 61.56 7.75 4.31
C ASN A 276 60.39 6.76 4.58
N GLU A 277 60.02 6.10 3.46
CA GLU A 277 59.92 4.65 3.23
C GLU A 277 58.79 3.78 3.84
N SER A 278 58.02 3.23 2.90
CA SER A 278 57.44 1.88 2.88
C SER A 278 56.24 1.56 3.79
N ASN A 279 55.03 1.78 3.26
CA ASN A 279 54.19 0.66 2.86
C ASN A 279 53.10 1.11 1.86
N GLN A 280 52.99 0.40 0.74
CA GLN A 280 52.08 0.73 -0.37
C GLN A 280 50.64 0.32 -0.02
N CYS A 281 49.91 1.16 0.71
CA CYS A 281 48.45 1.07 0.77
C CYS A 281 47.88 1.63 -0.54
N ILE A 282 47.42 0.76 -1.43
CA ILE A 282 46.53 1.16 -2.53
C ILE A 282 45.23 1.61 -1.87
N LYS A 283 44.89 2.89 -2.04
CA LYS A 283 43.66 3.45 -1.50
C LYS A 283 42.47 2.97 -2.31
N ASP A 284 41.51 2.33 -1.64
CA ASP A 284 40.22 1.94 -2.20
C ASP A 284 39.36 3.18 -2.51
N THR A 285 39.65 3.84 -3.63
CA THR A 285 38.91 5.03 -4.10
C THR A 285 38.24 4.78 -5.46
N HIS A 286 38.04 3.50 -5.83
CA HIS A 286 37.53 3.12 -7.16
C HIS A 286 36.32 2.15 -7.14
N LEU A 287 35.73 1.88 -5.96
CA LEU A 287 34.54 1.01 -5.87
C LEU A 287 33.19 1.73 -6.05
N HIS A 288 33.15 3.08 -6.08
CA HIS A 288 31.88 3.83 -6.09
C HIS A 288 31.38 4.28 -7.48
N ASN A 289 32.12 3.99 -8.56
CA ASN A 289 31.86 4.57 -9.90
C ASN A 289 31.39 3.56 -10.96
N MET A 290 31.18 2.28 -10.62
CA MET A 290 30.65 1.30 -11.58
C MET A 290 29.13 1.24 -11.50
N CYS A 291 28.47 1.86 -12.48
CA CYS A 291 27.01 1.77 -12.63
C CYS A 291 26.59 0.34 -13.00
N VAL A 292 25.66 -0.26 -12.24
CA VAL A 292 25.11 -1.60 -12.51
C VAL A 292 24.43 -1.67 -13.88
N LEU A 293 23.85 -0.55 -14.34
CA LEU A 293 23.16 -0.45 -15.63
C LEU A 293 24.11 -0.36 -16.83
N GLY A 294 25.40 -0.07 -16.61
CA GLY A 294 26.45 -0.03 -17.63
C GLY A 294 26.29 0.98 -18.78
N ILE A 295 25.19 1.74 -18.84
CA ILE A 295 24.75 2.56 -19.99
C ILE A 295 24.20 3.90 -19.49
N ASP A 296 24.24 4.95 -20.33
CA ASP A 296 23.46 6.19 -20.11
C ASP A 296 21.98 5.96 -20.41
N VAL A 297 21.17 5.85 -19.36
CA VAL A 297 19.75 5.46 -19.43
C VAL A 297 18.89 6.45 -20.22
N GLU A 298 19.30 7.72 -20.28
CA GLU A 298 18.61 8.77 -21.05
C GLU A 298 18.66 8.52 -22.58
N VAL A 299 19.64 7.78 -23.09
CA VAL A 299 19.86 7.59 -24.54
C VAL A 299 19.21 6.32 -25.08
N THR A 300 18.97 5.33 -24.22
CA THR A 300 18.41 4.01 -24.61
C THR A 300 17.22 3.62 -23.75
N SER A 301 16.22 4.49 -23.70
CA SER A 301 14.83 4.06 -23.44
C SER A 301 14.21 3.61 -24.77
N PRO A 302 14.27 2.32 -25.15
CA PRO A 302 13.44 1.85 -26.26
C PRO A 302 11.98 2.15 -25.92
N VAL A 303 11.19 2.51 -26.93
CA VAL A 303 9.73 2.59 -26.79
C VAL A 303 9.21 1.15 -26.70
N SER A 304 9.40 0.54 -25.54
CA SER A 304 8.81 -0.75 -25.20
C SER A 304 7.34 -0.53 -24.95
N GLU A 305 6.51 -1.41 -25.51
CA GLU A 305 5.15 -1.57 -25.00
C GLU A 305 5.24 -1.90 -23.52
N GLY A 306 4.51 -1.14 -22.70
CA GLY A 306 4.48 -1.35 -21.26
C GLY A 306 3.91 -2.73 -20.93
N LYS A 307 4.53 -3.41 -19.97
CA LYS A 307 4.04 -4.66 -19.39
C LYS A 307 3.93 -4.51 -17.86
N PRO A 308 3.00 -5.20 -17.19
CA PRO A 308 3.03 -5.32 -15.74
C PRO A 308 4.37 -5.91 -15.28
N LEU A 309 4.88 -5.45 -14.14
CA LEU A 309 6.12 -5.94 -13.53
C LEU A 309 5.83 -6.45 -12.12
N PHE A 310 6.31 -7.66 -11.82
CA PHE A 310 6.28 -8.26 -10.48
C PHE A 310 7.71 -8.37 -9.95
N LEU A 311 7.99 -7.65 -8.88
CA LEU A 311 9.34 -7.46 -8.35
C LEU A 311 9.60 -8.41 -7.18
N SER A 312 10.78 -9.00 -7.12
CA SER A 312 11.15 -9.97 -6.08
C SER A 312 11.42 -9.32 -4.72
N LYS A 313 11.38 -10.11 -3.64
CA LYS A 313 11.73 -9.65 -2.29
C LYS A 313 13.16 -9.08 -2.25
N ASN A 314 13.29 -7.87 -1.72
CA ASN A 314 14.50 -7.05 -1.63
C ASN A 314 15.03 -6.50 -2.97
N TRP A 315 14.22 -6.40 -4.02
CA TRP A 315 14.67 -5.85 -5.31
C TRP A 315 15.26 -4.42 -5.20
N ARG A 316 14.78 -3.60 -4.25
CA ARG A 316 15.30 -2.25 -3.90
C ARG A 316 16.80 -2.23 -3.54
N ASP A 317 17.36 -3.38 -3.14
CA ASP A 317 18.77 -3.53 -2.79
C ASP A 317 19.70 -3.67 -3.99
N ILE A 318 19.13 -4.13 -5.11
CA ILE A 318 19.84 -4.36 -6.36
C ILE A 318 19.92 -3.05 -7.17
N LEU A 319 19.06 -2.06 -6.86
CA LEU A 319 19.07 -0.74 -7.49
C LEU A 319 20.38 0.00 -7.28
N CYS A 320 20.84 0.64 -8.35
CA CYS A 320 22.16 1.25 -8.43
C CYS A 320 22.14 2.65 -7.80
N ARG A 321 23.06 2.92 -6.87
CA ARG A 321 23.13 4.18 -6.13
C ARG A 321 24.30 5.08 -6.56
N CYS A 322 24.78 4.94 -7.81
CA CYS A 322 25.77 5.86 -8.35
C CYS A 322 25.12 7.21 -8.74
N GLU A 323 25.92 8.28 -8.81
CA GLU A 323 25.48 9.66 -9.08
C GLU A 323 24.49 9.76 -10.26
N LYS A 324 24.83 9.20 -11.42
CA LYS A 324 23.94 9.17 -12.60
C LYS A 324 22.57 8.53 -12.35
N CYS A 325 22.52 7.44 -11.58
CA CYS A 325 21.26 6.76 -11.27
C CYS A 325 20.45 7.58 -10.26
N LEU A 326 21.11 8.15 -9.24
CA LEU A 326 20.46 9.05 -8.27
C LEU A 326 19.84 10.27 -8.99
N ASP A 327 20.57 10.88 -9.91
CA ASP A 327 20.06 11.98 -10.74
C ASP A 327 18.86 11.54 -11.59
N MET A 328 18.93 10.38 -12.26
CA MET A 328 17.81 9.82 -13.02
C MET A 328 16.56 9.60 -12.14
N TYR A 329 16.71 9.02 -10.95
CA TYR A 329 15.58 8.82 -10.03
C TYR A 329 14.98 10.15 -9.56
N ASN A 330 15.83 11.14 -9.26
CA ASN A 330 15.41 12.49 -8.88
C ASN A 330 14.67 13.20 -10.03
N GLN A 331 15.22 13.18 -11.26
CA GLN A 331 14.58 13.77 -12.44
C GLN A 331 13.20 13.15 -12.71
N LYS A 332 13.07 11.82 -12.56
CA LYS A 332 11.81 11.08 -12.72
C LYS A 332 10.86 11.20 -11.52
N GLN A 333 11.28 11.80 -10.40
CA GLN A 333 10.53 11.88 -9.13
C GLN A 333 10.20 10.50 -8.52
N ILE A 334 11.12 9.55 -8.65
CA ILE A 334 10.96 8.14 -8.20
C ILE A 334 12.05 7.70 -7.20
N SER A 335 12.76 8.63 -6.58
CA SER A 335 13.85 8.35 -5.62
C SER A 335 13.39 7.52 -4.41
N TYR A 336 12.09 7.50 -4.13
CA TYR A 336 11.49 6.64 -3.10
C TYR A 336 11.65 5.15 -3.36
N LEU A 337 11.87 4.71 -4.61
CA LEU A 337 12.16 3.29 -4.93
C LEU A 337 13.47 2.80 -4.30
N LEU A 338 14.33 3.72 -3.84
CA LEU A 338 15.56 3.41 -3.11
C LEU A 338 15.36 3.30 -1.58
N ASP A 339 14.20 3.69 -1.05
CA ASP A 339 13.89 3.63 0.37
C ASP A 339 13.33 2.26 0.74
N ARG A 340 13.96 1.58 1.70
CA ARG A 340 13.54 0.27 2.20
C ARG A 340 12.39 0.36 3.20
N GLU A 341 12.29 1.49 3.89
CA GLU A 341 11.23 1.76 4.87
C GLU A 341 9.92 2.16 4.19
N ASP A 342 9.97 2.45 2.88
CA ASP A 342 8.80 2.53 2.02
C ASP A 342 8.43 1.14 1.48
N THR A 343 7.84 0.34 2.34
CA THR A 343 7.11 -0.88 1.98
C THR A 343 5.84 -0.96 2.80
N ILE A 344 4.86 -1.72 2.31
CA ILE A 344 3.69 -2.08 3.13
C ILE A 344 4.16 -2.93 4.32
N ALA A 345 5.13 -3.83 4.13
CA ALA A 345 5.71 -4.66 5.18
C ALA A 345 6.36 -3.85 6.33
N GLU A 346 7.13 -2.79 6.04
CA GLU A 346 7.69 -1.93 7.10
C GLU A 346 6.61 -1.06 7.78
N TYR A 347 5.60 -0.60 7.03
CA TYR A 347 4.43 0.09 7.60
C TYR A 347 3.64 -0.80 8.58
N GLU A 348 3.35 -2.05 8.20
CA GLU A 348 2.72 -3.05 9.07
C GLU A 348 3.59 -3.42 10.28
N LYS A 349 4.90 -3.54 10.09
CA LYS A 349 5.86 -3.80 11.17
C LYS A 349 5.89 -2.66 12.19
N MET A 350 5.85 -1.40 11.73
CA MET A 350 5.69 -0.23 12.60
C MET A 350 4.35 -0.27 13.35
N ALA A 351 3.26 -0.69 12.70
CA ALA A 351 1.97 -0.88 13.37
C ALA A 351 2.03 -1.93 14.48
N LYS A 352 2.61 -3.11 14.20
CA LYS A 352 2.83 -4.19 15.19
C LYS A 352 3.65 -3.71 16.39
N GLN A 353 4.72 -2.95 16.14
CA GLN A 353 5.52 -2.35 17.22
C GLN A 353 4.70 -1.38 18.09
N LYS A 354 3.94 -0.46 17.48
CA LYS A 354 3.07 0.47 18.23
C LYS A 354 2.00 -0.25 19.05
N ARG A 355 1.41 -1.33 18.52
CA ARG A 355 0.46 -2.19 19.23
C ARG A 355 1.11 -2.82 20.47
N GLU A 356 2.31 -3.38 20.32
CA GLU A 356 3.06 -3.96 21.45
C GLU A 356 3.39 -2.90 22.51
N GLU A 357 3.90 -1.74 22.11
CA GLU A 357 4.18 -0.60 23.01
C GLU A 357 2.93 -0.11 23.74
N LYS A 358 1.76 -0.14 23.09
CA LYS A 358 0.45 0.23 23.66
C LYS A 358 -0.04 -0.80 24.68
N LEU A 359 0.07 -2.10 24.37
CA LEU A 359 -0.32 -3.18 25.30
C LEU A 359 0.53 -3.12 26.58
N GLN A 360 1.85 -2.97 26.45
CA GLN A 360 2.76 -2.79 27.60
C GLN A 360 2.41 -1.53 28.42
N GLN A 361 2.00 -0.44 27.77
CA GLN A 361 1.54 0.78 28.45
C GLN A 361 0.19 0.58 29.16
N GLN A 362 -0.74 -0.19 28.59
CA GLN A 362 -2.04 -0.49 29.21
C GLN A 362 -1.87 -1.32 30.49
N GLU A 363 -1.08 -2.39 30.46
CA GLU A 363 -0.76 -3.20 31.64
C GLU A 363 -0.17 -2.33 32.78
N GLY A 364 0.78 -1.45 32.45
CA GLY A 364 1.35 -0.49 33.40
C GLY A 364 0.33 0.56 33.89
N ALA A 365 -0.58 0.99 33.01
CA ALA A 365 -1.60 1.98 33.34
C ALA A 365 -2.66 1.43 34.30
N GLU A 366 -3.09 0.18 34.15
CA GLU A 366 -4.03 -0.49 35.06
C GLU A 366 -3.48 -0.61 36.48
N LEU A 367 -2.22 -1.04 36.62
CA LEU A 367 -1.51 -1.04 37.91
C LEU A 367 -1.48 0.38 38.51
N SER A 368 -1.16 1.39 37.70
CA SER A 368 -1.16 2.79 38.14
C SER A 368 -2.54 3.35 38.48
N PHE A 369 -3.62 2.81 37.88
CA PHE A 369 -5.00 3.21 38.14
C PHE A 369 -5.41 2.74 39.53
N LEU A 370 -5.14 1.46 39.84
CA LEU A 370 -5.35 0.94 41.18
C LEU A 370 -4.61 1.81 42.19
N ASP A 371 -3.31 2.10 41.98
CA ASP A 371 -2.51 2.87 42.94
C ASP A 371 -3.10 4.24 43.34
N LYS A 372 -3.79 4.93 42.41
CA LYS A 372 -4.43 6.24 42.63
C LYS A 372 -5.67 6.20 43.54
N LEU A 373 -6.28 5.03 43.74
CA LEU A 373 -7.48 4.86 44.55
C LEU A 373 -7.19 4.79 46.06
N GLY A 374 -8.16 5.22 46.86
CA GLY A 374 -8.15 5.06 48.30
C GLY A 374 -8.22 3.58 48.72
N HIS A 375 -7.76 3.25 49.92
CA HIS A 375 -7.75 1.86 50.40
C HIS A 375 -9.15 1.21 50.41
N VAL A 376 -10.20 1.98 50.73
CA VAL A 376 -11.58 1.46 50.73
C VAL A 376 -12.02 1.12 49.30
N GLU A 377 -11.85 2.05 48.36
CA GLU A 377 -12.19 1.88 46.94
C GLU A 377 -11.44 0.69 46.31
N LYS A 378 -10.13 0.55 46.60
CA LYS A 378 -9.32 -0.61 46.21
C LYS A 378 -9.94 -1.93 46.66
N VAL A 379 -10.32 -2.02 47.93
CA VAL A 379 -10.90 -3.24 48.51
C VAL A 379 -12.30 -3.52 47.93
N GLU A 380 -13.13 -2.50 47.72
CA GLU A 380 -14.45 -2.65 47.12
C GLU A 380 -14.38 -3.14 45.66
N ILE A 381 -13.45 -2.61 44.86
CA ILE A 381 -13.23 -3.08 43.48
C ILE A 381 -12.70 -4.51 43.47
N LEU A 382 -11.66 -4.82 44.25
CA LEU A 382 -11.08 -6.17 44.29
C LEU A 382 -12.09 -7.22 44.76
N ASN A 383 -12.90 -6.90 45.78
CA ASN A 383 -13.99 -7.78 46.22
C ASN A 383 -15.07 -7.91 45.14
N GLY A 384 -15.41 -6.84 44.43
CA GLY A 384 -16.36 -6.87 43.31
C GLY A 384 -15.91 -7.76 42.14
N ILE A 385 -14.62 -7.70 41.79
CA ILE A 385 -14.00 -8.56 40.77
C ILE A 385 -13.98 -10.02 41.23
N ALA A 386 -13.65 -10.28 42.51
CA ALA A 386 -13.68 -11.62 43.08
C ALA A 386 -15.11 -12.20 43.09
N ASP A 387 -16.10 -11.44 43.56
CA ASP A 387 -17.52 -11.82 43.54
C ASP A 387 -18.00 -12.14 42.13
N PHE A 388 -17.67 -11.30 41.14
CA PHE A 388 -18.00 -11.52 39.73
C PHE A 388 -17.35 -12.80 39.19
N LYS A 389 -16.05 -12.98 39.42
CA LYS A 389 -15.29 -14.16 38.98
C LYS A 389 -15.83 -15.45 39.57
N ASP A 390 -16.25 -15.43 40.84
CA ASP A 390 -16.76 -16.63 41.51
C ASP A 390 -18.19 -16.97 41.10
N GLU A 391 -19.07 -15.98 40.89
CA GLU A 391 -20.41 -16.24 40.33
C GLU A 391 -20.31 -16.72 38.87
N PHE A 392 -19.49 -16.06 38.04
CA PHE A 392 -19.30 -16.44 36.64
C PHE A 392 -18.71 -17.85 36.50
N ARG A 393 -17.73 -18.22 37.34
CA ARG A 393 -17.20 -19.58 37.39
C ARG A 393 -18.25 -20.59 37.87
N SER A 394 -18.98 -20.27 38.93
CA SER A 394 -20.05 -21.14 39.44
C SER A 394 -21.13 -21.39 38.40
N PHE A 395 -21.48 -20.35 37.63
CA PHE A 395 -22.37 -20.46 36.48
C PHE A 395 -21.79 -21.45 35.44
N LEU A 396 -20.57 -21.20 34.94
CA LEU A 396 -19.92 -22.06 33.92
C LEU A 396 -19.74 -23.52 34.39
N GLU A 397 -19.36 -23.76 35.65
CA GLU A 397 -19.23 -25.10 36.22
C GLU A 397 -20.58 -25.83 36.37
N SER A 398 -21.67 -25.08 36.52
CA SER A 398 -23.04 -25.62 36.63
C SER A 398 -23.77 -25.74 35.28
N PHE A 399 -23.25 -25.10 34.22
CA PHE A 399 -23.92 -25.01 32.94
C PHE A 399 -23.75 -26.31 32.12
N ASP A 400 -24.79 -26.66 31.38
CA ASP A 400 -24.81 -27.84 30.52
C ASP A 400 -24.04 -27.54 29.23
N THR A 401 -22.86 -28.14 29.06
CA THR A 401 -21.99 -27.92 27.89
C THR A 401 -22.59 -28.39 26.57
N SER A 402 -23.76 -29.05 26.57
CA SER A 402 -24.53 -29.36 25.36
C SER A 402 -25.51 -28.26 24.94
N LYS A 403 -25.60 -27.16 25.71
CA LYS A 403 -26.49 -26.03 25.46
C LYS A 403 -25.72 -24.73 25.18
N THR A 404 -26.34 -23.84 24.44
CA THR A 404 -25.88 -22.46 24.23
C THR A 404 -26.20 -21.60 25.45
N ILE A 405 -25.26 -20.74 25.86
CA ILE A 405 -25.51 -19.70 26.86
C ILE A 405 -26.30 -18.57 26.20
N THR A 406 -27.45 -18.18 26.76
CA THR A 406 -28.32 -17.15 26.20
C THR A 406 -28.20 -15.82 26.95
N SER A 407 -28.74 -14.74 26.37
CA SER A 407 -28.89 -13.45 27.05
C SER A 407 -29.66 -13.57 28.39
N SER A 408 -30.64 -14.48 28.50
CA SER A 408 -31.36 -14.70 29.76
C SER A 408 -30.46 -15.27 30.85
N ASP A 409 -29.51 -16.14 30.50
CA ASP A 409 -28.58 -16.75 31.44
C ASP A 409 -27.60 -15.70 31.99
N VAL A 410 -27.06 -14.85 31.11
CA VAL A 410 -26.19 -13.73 31.48
C VAL A 410 -26.91 -12.75 32.42
N HIS A 411 -28.16 -12.40 32.15
CA HIS A 411 -28.96 -11.58 33.06
C HIS A 411 -29.14 -12.24 34.44
N GLN A 412 -29.28 -13.58 34.50
CA GLN A 412 -29.43 -14.29 35.76
C GLN A 412 -28.17 -14.20 36.65
N ILE A 413 -26.97 -14.19 36.06
CA ILE A 413 -25.69 -13.97 36.77
C ILE A 413 -25.70 -12.59 37.44
N PHE A 414 -26.04 -11.53 36.69
CA PHE A 414 -26.09 -10.17 37.23
C PHE A 414 -27.17 -10.00 38.31
N GLU A 415 -28.32 -10.64 38.17
CA GLU A 415 -29.32 -10.69 39.24
C GLU A 415 -28.79 -11.37 40.52
N ASN A 416 -28.04 -12.46 40.39
CA ASN A 416 -27.48 -13.18 41.53
C ASN A 416 -26.45 -12.33 42.27
N LEU A 417 -25.55 -11.66 41.54
CA LEU A 417 -24.61 -10.68 42.11
C LEU A 417 -25.33 -9.54 42.83
N ALA A 418 -26.41 -9.01 42.26
CA ALA A 418 -27.23 -7.99 42.91
C ALA A 418 -27.92 -8.52 44.19
N LYS A 419 -28.43 -9.76 44.17
CA LYS A 419 -29.00 -10.44 45.36
C LYS A 419 -27.92 -10.70 46.42
N LYS A 420 -26.68 -11.02 46.03
CA LYS A 420 -25.53 -11.26 46.92
C LYS A 420 -25.11 -9.96 47.63
N ARG A 421 -24.92 -8.86 46.88
CA ARG A 421 -24.63 -7.53 47.44
C ARG A 421 -25.69 -7.05 48.44
N ARG A 422 -26.98 -7.22 48.13
CA ARG A 422 -28.11 -6.88 49.03
C ARG A 422 -28.19 -7.71 50.32
N ARG A 423 -27.40 -8.78 50.47
CA ARG A 423 -27.32 -9.60 51.69
C ARG A 423 -26.07 -9.28 52.54
N MET A 424 -25.15 -8.46 52.01
CA MET A 424 -23.92 -8.03 52.69
C MET A 424 -23.99 -6.57 53.16
N GLN A 425 -25.08 -5.87 52.83
CA GLN A 425 -25.53 -4.61 53.42
C GLN A 425 -26.56 -4.90 54.53
#